data_AF-A0A0S7XTB8-F1
#
_entry.id   AF-A0A0S7XTB8-F1
#
_cell.length_a   1.000
_cell.length_b   1.000
_cell.length_c   1.000
_cell.angle_alpha   90.00
_cell.angle_beta   90.00
_cell.angle_gamma   90.00
#
_symmetry.space_group_name_H-M   'P 1'
#
loop_
_entity.id
_entity.type
_entity.pdbx_description
1 polymer ?
#
loop_
_entity_poly.entity_id
_entity_poly.type
_entity_poly.pdbx_seq_one_letter_code
_entity_poly.pdbx_strand_id
1 'polypeptide(L)'
;MKNCILIFFVFLSLTSLTHAQDESELDKLMTRRILRPEDVSYNCSFLVQRYFEEGNYDSLRIILDYWEQKCGLDEPVIRMNVLYSIFRDTFTEDLYDQRIISYLLTYKRQNSIEVKGAESPFSSGLWFLGRNYCPIHPAFDEFTQKLAYKNLKKVQEGDVRYLLCKFYSNEFDFVVNELKSDRYNHTYLKRYYDNEVKEALSQMEGHLGFIGGAWFPKGKAKTLGIHPTLGFSLGFKRNRILYDLTMTLRFSDSSNRYNIKHKGSIIETKYFLGYYFGLDLGREIYRNRRNEIDFLIGTGYDGFTAYRNEDDTNDKKEIDSFNFNVGVGYRYYFSEFTTEYIGFQVRTNLVSYHNPGGTDLSGNTISLRIIFSGSGNCRKYSKLNRLKYDF
;
A
#
# COMPACT_ATOMS: atom_id res chain seq x y z
N MET A 1 19.93 -81.98 -7.73
CA MET A 1 18.84 -80.99 -7.56
C MET A 1 18.26 -80.85 -6.15
N LYS A 2 18.58 -81.71 -5.15
CA LYS A 2 18.07 -81.54 -3.77
C LYS A 2 18.88 -80.58 -2.87
N ASN A 3 20.12 -80.22 -3.25
CA ASN A 3 20.98 -79.38 -2.40
C ASN A 3 20.92 -77.87 -2.72
N CYS A 4 20.26 -77.43 -3.80
CA CYS A 4 20.13 -76.00 -4.10
C CYS A 4 18.96 -75.31 -3.36
N ILE A 5 17.95 -76.08 -2.92
CA ILE A 5 16.75 -75.51 -2.27
C ILE A 5 17.04 -75.12 -0.81
N LEU A 6 17.96 -75.81 -0.14
CA LEU A 6 18.29 -75.53 1.26
C LEU A 6 19.12 -74.23 1.42
N ILE A 7 19.99 -73.92 0.46
CA ILE A 7 20.82 -72.69 0.49
C ILE A 7 19.95 -71.44 0.24
N PHE A 8 18.90 -71.56 -0.58
CA PHE A 8 17.98 -70.45 -0.85
C PHE A 8 17.09 -70.11 0.35
N PHE A 9 16.72 -71.11 1.16
CA PHE A 9 15.92 -70.89 2.38
C PHE A 9 16.73 -70.26 3.52
N VAL A 10 18.03 -70.54 3.62
CA VAL A 10 18.92 -69.91 4.61
C VAL A 10 19.24 -68.46 4.23
N PHE A 11 19.32 -68.13 2.93
CA PHE A 11 19.50 -66.73 2.51
C PHE A 11 18.25 -65.86 2.72
N LEU A 12 17.04 -66.41 2.56
CA LEU A 12 15.80 -65.66 2.79
C LEU A 12 15.49 -65.39 4.28
N SER A 13 15.94 -66.26 5.18
CA SER A 13 15.77 -66.05 6.63
C SER A 13 16.79 -65.07 7.20
N LEU A 14 17.96 -64.91 6.57
CA LEU A 14 18.97 -63.94 6.97
C LEU A 14 18.63 -62.50 6.55
N THR A 15 17.94 -62.29 5.42
CA THR A 15 17.51 -60.94 5.00
C THR A 15 16.29 -60.41 5.76
N SER A 16 15.47 -61.30 6.34
CA SER A 16 14.28 -60.92 7.12
C SER A 16 14.59 -60.52 8.56
N LEU A 17 15.74 -60.94 9.12
CA LEU A 17 16.20 -60.48 10.44
C LEU A 17 16.87 -59.09 10.40
N THR A 18 17.40 -58.66 9.24
CA THR A 18 18.00 -57.32 9.08
C THR A 18 16.98 -56.21 8.85
N HIS A 19 15.74 -56.50 8.44
CA HIS A 19 14.69 -55.48 8.24
C HIS A 19 13.91 -55.14 9.52
N ALA A 20 13.89 -56.03 10.52
CA ALA A 20 13.17 -55.78 11.78
C ALA A 20 13.88 -54.79 12.73
N GLN A 21 15.18 -54.56 12.56
CA GLN A 21 15.93 -53.57 13.36
C GLN A 21 15.83 -52.15 12.78
N ASP A 22 15.59 -52.00 11.46
CA ASP A 22 15.52 -50.69 10.79
C ASP A 22 14.16 -49.99 10.99
N GLU A 23 13.05 -50.74 11.02
CA GLU A 23 11.72 -50.18 11.33
C GLU A 23 11.64 -49.59 12.74
N SER A 24 12.33 -50.19 13.72
CA SER A 24 12.34 -49.69 15.11
C SER A 24 13.10 -48.37 15.27
N GLU A 25 14.14 -48.12 14.48
CA GLU A 25 14.90 -46.87 14.49
C GLU A 25 14.14 -45.79 13.73
N LEU A 26 13.56 -46.12 12.57
CA LEU A 26 12.74 -45.22 11.78
C LEU A 26 11.51 -44.77 12.55
N ASP A 27 10.77 -45.67 13.21
CA ASP A 27 9.61 -45.30 14.03
C ASP A 27 10.00 -44.41 15.22
N LYS A 28 11.17 -44.61 15.83
CA LYS A 28 11.69 -43.71 16.88
C LYS A 28 12.05 -42.33 16.33
N LEU A 29 12.58 -42.25 15.11
CA LEU A 29 12.84 -40.98 14.43
C LEU A 29 11.54 -40.27 14.02
N MET A 30 10.51 -41.03 13.61
CA MET A 30 9.19 -40.52 13.21
C MET A 30 8.29 -40.16 14.38
N THR A 31 8.50 -40.73 15.58
CA THR A 31 7.78 -40.40 16.82
C THR A 31 8.50 -39.37 17.70
N ARG A 32 9.71 -38.95 17.31
CA ARG A 32 10.46 -37.91 18.03
C ARG A 32 9.64 -36.62 18.02
N ARG A 33 9.13 -36.22 19.19
CA ARG A 33 8.38 -34.96 19.33
C ARG A 33 9.28 -33.79 18.99
N ILE A 34 9.10 -33.23 17.80
CA ILE A 34 9.72 -31.98 17.41
C ILE A 34 9.05 -30.88 18.23
N LEU A 35 9.83 -30.20 19.06
CA LEU A 35 9.34 -29.08 19.86
C LEU A 35 9.04 -27.93 18.89
N ARG A 36 7.75 -27.65 18.66
CA ARG A 36 7.36 -26.59 17.73
C ARG A 36 7.37 -25.23 18.44
N PRO A 37 7.67 -24.12 17.76
CA PRO A 37 7.65 -22.78 18.35
C PRO A 37 6.33 -22.44 19.06
N GLU A 38 5.22 -22.99 18.60
CA GLU A 38 3.90 -22.82 19.20
C GLU A 38 3.82 -23.43 20.59
N ASP A 39 4.33 -24.66 20.75
CA ASP A 39 4.38 -25.35 22.04
C ASP A 39 5.32 -24.61 23.01
N VAL A 40 6.43 -24.06 22.49
CA VAL A 40 7.37 -23.27 23.28
C VAL A 40 6.71 -21.99 23.78
N SER A 41 6.10 -21.23 22.88
CA SER A 41 5.47 -19.94 23.20
C SER A 41 4.36 -20.06 24.23
N TYR A 42 3.50 -21.08 24.10
CA TYR A 42 2.44 -21.32 25.07
C TYR A 42 3.00 -21.65 26.46
N ASN A 43 3.99 -22.53 26.54
CA ASN A 43 4.58 -22.91 27.82
C ASN A 43 5.40 -21.76 28.44
N CYS A 44 6.17 -21.03 27.63
CA CYS A 44 6.98 -19.92 28.11
C CYS A 44 6.11 -18.77 28.61
N SER A 45 5.05 -18.39 27.90
CA SER A 45 4.11 -17.36 28.37
C SER A 45 3.46 -17.71 29.72
N PHE A 46 3.10 -18.98 29.94
CA PHE A 46 2.64 -19.45 31.25
C PHE A 46 3.73 -19.38 32.34
N LEU A 47 4.92 -19.91 32.06
CA LEU A 47 6.02 -19.96 33.04
C LEU A 47 6.54 -18.58 33.41
N VAL A 48 6.64 -17.66 32.45
CA VAL A 48 7.03 -16.27 32.69
C VAL A 48 6.11 -15.59 33.70
N GLN A 49 4.79 -15.74 33.52
CA GLN A 49 3.81 -15.19 34.47
C GLN A 49 4.04 -15.80 35.86
N ARG A 50 4.11 -17.12 35.94
CA ARG A 50 4.29 -17.85 37.21
C ARG A 50 5.55 -17.39 37.95
N TYR A 51 6.70 -17.39 37.29
CA TYR A 51 7.97 -16.99 37.91
C TYR A 51 8.01 -15.50 38.29
N PHE A 52 7.29 -14.64 37.55
CA PHE A 52 7.15 -13.25 37.93
C PHE A 52 6.36 -13.10 39.25
N GLU A 53 5.24 -13.82 39.37
CA GLU A 53 4.37 -13.82 40.55
C GLU A 53 5.07 -14.42 41.79
N GLU A 54 5.89 -15.47 41.60
CA GLU A 54 6.71 -16.09 42.64
C GLU A 54 7.94 -15.24 43.04
N GLY A 55 8.25 -14.17 42.29
CA GLY A 55 9.43 -13.33 42.51
C GLY A 55 10.76 -13.98 42.09
N ASN A 56 10.71 -15.09 41.36
CA ASN A 56 11.89 -15.82 40.89
C ASN A 56 12.37 -15.25 39.54
N TYR A 57 13.01 -14.09 39.63
CA TYR A 57 13.40 -13.30 38.46
C TYR A 57 14.52 -13.92 37.62
N ASP A 58 15.41 -14.70 38.23
CA ASP A 58 16.48 -15.40 37.50
C ASP A 58 15.90 -16.50 36.60
N SER A 59 14.95 -17.29 37.12
CA SER A 59 14.26 -18.31 36.32
C SER A 59 13.42 -17.68 35.22
N LEU A 60 12.74 -16.56 35.52
CA LEU A 60 12.02 -15.80 34.51
C LEU A 60 12.94 -15.38 33.35
N ARG A 61 14.14 -14.86 33.66
CA ARG A 61 15.08 -14.44 32.61
C ARG A 61 15.52 -15.61 31.75
N ILE A 62 15.83 -16.76 32.35
CA ILE A 62 16.19 -17.98 31.63
C ILE A 62 15.06 -18.42 30.69
N ILE A 63 13.80 -18.36 31.14
CA ILE A 63 12.65 -18.70 30.29
C ILE A 63 12.47 -17.70 29.14
N LEU A 64 12.69 -16.40 29.37
CA LEU A 64 12.63 -15.40 28.30
C LEU A 64 13.72 -15.59 27.25
N ASP A 65 14.96 -15.83 27.68
CA ASP A 65 16.08 -16.12 26.78
C ASP A 65 15.82 -17.40 25.96
N TYR A 66 15.27 -18.43 26.60
CA TYR A 66 14.86 -19.66 25.93
C TYR A 66 13.74 -19.40 24.91
N TRP A 67 12.73 -18.61 25.26
CA TRP A 67 11.62 -18.26 24.37
C TRP A 67 12.13 -17.51 23.14
N GLU A 68 12.97 -16.49 23.35
CA GLU A 68 13.60 -15.74 22.26
C GLU A 68 14.47 -16.63 21.37
N GLN A 69 15.29 -17.52 21.94
CA GLN A 69 16.15 -18.42 21.16
C GLN A 69 15.35 -19.37 20.26
N LYS A 70 14.17 -19.83 20.71
CA LYS A 70 13.36 -20.83 20.00
C LYS A 70 12.33 -20.23 19.06
N CYS A 71 11.75 -19.09 19.41
CA CYS A 71 10.69 -18.44 18.64
C CYS A 71 11.17 -17.18 17.91
N GLY A 72 12.36 -16.68 18.22
CA GLY A 72 12.85 -15.38 17.78
C GLY A 72 12.26 -14.22 18.57
N LEU A 73 12.65 -13.01 18.18
CA LEU A 73 12.02 -11.78 18.66
C LEU A 73 10.66 -11.61 17.98
N ASP A 74 9.60 -12.03 18.66
CA ASP A 74 8.20 -11.78 18.27
C ASP A 74 7.51 -10.87 19.31
N GLU A 75 6.29 -10.41 19.01
CA GLU A 75 5.53 -9.47 19.85
C GLU A 75 5.50 -9.85 21.33
N PRO A 76 5.07 -11.07 21.76
CA PRO A 76 4.94 -11.36 23.18
C PRO A 76 6.29 -11.40 23.91
N VAL A 77 7.36 -11.81 23.21
CA VAL A 77 8.73 -11.83 23.73
C VAL A 77 9.22 -10.41 23.93
N ILE A 78 9.09 -9.55 22.90
CA ILE A 78 9.49 -8.14 22.96
C ILE A 78 8.70 -7.39 24.03
N ARG A 79 7.37 -7.56 24.08
CA ARG A 79 6.51 -6.95 25.09
C ARG A 79 6.99 -7.29 26.49
N MET A 80 7.28 -8.57 26.75
CA MET A 80 7.74 -8.96 28.07
C MET A 80 9.15 -8.47 28.38
N ASN A 81 10.10 -8.56 27.44
CA ASN A 81 11.46 -8.03 27.60
C ASN A 81 11.43 -6.53 27.94
N VAL A 82 10.59 -5.76 27.25
CA VAL A 82 10.39 -4.32 27.51
C VAL A 82 9.81 -4.10 28.91
N LEU A 83 8.66 -4.72 29.23
CA LEU A 83 7.97 -4.49 30.50
C LEU A 83 8.78 -4.97 31.71
N TYR A 84 9.48 -6.09 31.58
CA TYR A 84 10.36 -6.62 32.62
C TYR A 84 11.58 -5.71 32.84
N SER A 85 12.21 -5.22 31.76
CA SER A 85 13.35 -4.31 31.88
C SER A 85 12.96 -2.96 32.48
N ILE A 86 11.75 -2.45 32.19
CA ILE A 86 11.20 -1.27 32.87
C ILE A 86 10.96 -1.58 34.35
N PHE A 87 10.40 -2.75 34.67
CA PHE A 87 10.14 -3.15 36.06
C PHE A 87 11.42 -3.21 36.90
N ARG A 88 12.54 -3.64 36.30
CA ARG A 88 13.88 -3.77 36.89
C ARG A 88 14.74 -2.51 36.79
N ASP A 89 14.24 -1.44 36.18
CA ASP A 89 14.99 -0.20 35.92
C ASP A 89 16.26 -0.40 35.07
N THR A 90 16.25 -1.39 34.15
CA THR A 90 17.35 -1.73 33.23
C THR A 90 17.02 -1.49 31.75
N PHE A 91 15.93 -0.78 31.48
CA PHE A 91 15.45 -0.55 30.11
C PHE A 91 16.41 0.32 29.29
N THR A 92 16.69 -0.11 28.05
CA THR A 92 17.30 0.68 26.99
C THR A 92 16.51 0.51 25.69
N GLU A 93 16.57 1.48 24.77
CA GLU A 93 15.90 1.36 23.47
C GLU A 93 16.58 0.34 22.53
N ASP A 94 17.76 -0.19 22.89
CA ASP A 94 18.43 -1.26 22.15
C ASP A 94 17.75 -2.63 22.30
N LEU A 95 16.79 -2.75 23.22
CA LEU A 95 15.98 -3.97 23.41
C LEU A 95 15.08 -4.30 22.21
N TYR A 96 14.89 -3.36 21.29
CA TYR A 96 14.08 -3.56 20.10
C TYR A 96 14.68 -2.85 18.88
N ASP A 97 14.32 -3.35 17.70
CA ASP A 97 14.70 -2.76 16.42
C ASP A 97 13.50 -2.10 15.73
N GLN A 98 13.66 -1.74 14.45
CA GLN A 98 12.61 -1.12 13.64
C GLN A 98 11.31 -1.92 13.56
N ARG A 99 11.33 -3.24 13.82
CA ARG A 99 10.13 -4.10 13.83
C ARG A 99 9.21 -3.81 15.01
N ILE A 100 9.64 -3.04 16.01
CA ILE A 100 8.81 -2.67 17.18
C ILE A 100 7.46 -2.10 16.78
N ILE A 101 7.39 -1.27 15.73
CA ILE A 101 6.12 -0.69 15.27
C ILE A 101 5.18 -1.80 14.78
N SER A 102 5.71 -2.79 14.05
CA SER A 102 4.92 -3.95 13.62
C SER A 102 4.44 -4.80 14.80
N TYR A 103 5.27 -4.99 15.84
CA TYR A 103 4.88 -5.70 17.06
C TYR A 103 3.77 -4.95 17.82
N LEU A 104 3.93 -3.65 18.04
CA LEU A 104 2.92 -2.81 18.68
C LEU A 104 1.59 -2.86 17.89
N LEU A 105 1.63 -2.72 16.57
CA LEU A 105 0.42 -2.83 15.74
C LEU A 105 -0.20 -4.24 15.76
N THR A 106 0.60 -5.28 15.99
CA THR A 106 0.12 -6.67 16.15
C THR A 106 -0.60 -6.84 17.48
N TYR A 107 -0.01 -6.37 18.58
CA TYR A 107 -0.60 -6.35 19.91
C TYR A 107 -1.93 -5.59 19.92
N LYS A 108 -1.94 -4.37 19.37
CA LYS A 108 -3.16 -3.54 19.25
C LYS A 108 -4.29 -4.29 18.55
N ARG A 109 -3.99 -4.96 17.44
CA ARG A 109 -4.98 -5.72 16.68
C ARG A 109 -5.54 -6.89 17.52
N GLN A 110 -4.68 -7.64 18.21
CA GLN A 110 -5.13 -8.74 19.09
C GLN A 110 -5.98 -8.25 20.27
N ASN A 111 -5.68 -7.05 20.80
CA ASN A 111 -6.32 -6.51 21.99
C ASN A 111 -7.45 -5.49 21.72
N SER A 112 -7.72 -5.12 20.47
CA SER A 112 -8.84 -4.26 20.09
C SER A 112 -10.21 -4.95 20.30
N ILE A 113 -11.19 -4.18 20.78
CA ILE A 113 -12.55 -4.64 21.13
C ILE A 113 -13.24 -5.32 19.94
N GLU A 114 -12.97 -4.87 18.70
CA GLU A 114 -13.52 -5.45 17.47
C GLU A 114 -13.17 -6.93 17.29
N VAL A 115 -11.99 -7.37 17.76
CA VAL A 115 -11.54 -8.77 17.67
C VAL A 115 -12.03 -9.60 18.85
N LYS A 116 -12.21 -8.99 20.03
CA LYS A 116 -12.71 -9.68 21.25
C LYS A 116 -14.23 -9.83 21.28
N GLY A 117 -14.97 -8.90 20.66
CA GLY A 117 -16.43 -8.90 20.60
C GLY A 117 -17.00 -9.64 19.39
N ALA A 118 -16.21 -9.87 18.35
CA ALA A 118 -16.59 -10.78 17.28
C ALA A 118 -16.35 -12.22 17.76
N GLU A 119 -17.41 -12.92 18.18
CA GLU A 119 -17.48 -14.39 18.23
C GLU A 119 -17.35 -14.99 16.80
N SER A 120 -16.38 -14.50 16.04
CA SER A 120 -16.19 -14.89 14.66
C SER A 120 -15.34 -16.15 14.65
N PRO A 121 -15.85 -17.30 14.19
CA PRO A 121 -15.02 -18.47 13.92
C PRO A 121 -13.91 -18.22 12.88
N PHE A 122 -13.82 -17.01 12.30
CA PHE A 122 -12.66 -16.58 11.52
C PHE A 122 -11.46 -16.13 12.39
N SER A 123 -11.67 -15.67 13.62
CA SER A 123 -10.55 -15.41 14.54
C SER A 123 -9.89 -16.72 15.00
N SER A 124 -10.65 -17.83 15.01
CA SER A 124 -10.17 -19.22 15.18
C SER A 124 -9.81 -19.95 13.87
N GLY A 125 -10.08 -19.35 12.70
CA GLY A 125 -9.81 -19.95 11.37
C GLY A 125 -8.54 -19.46 10.67
N LEU A 126 -8.03 -18.27 11.00
CA LEU A 126 -6.81 -17.71 10.38
C LEU A 126 -5.49 -18.33 10.89
N TRP A 127 -5.54 -19.17 11.93
CA TRP A 127 -4.40 -19.97 12.41
C TRP A 127 -3.88 -20.93 11.34
N PHE A 128 -4.73 -21.32 10.37
CA PHE A 128 -4.38 -22.22 9.27
C PHE A 128 -3.73 -21.52 8.07
N LEU A 129 -3.76 -20.19 7.98
CA LEU A 129 -3.27 -19.46 6.79
C LEU A 129 -1.78 -19.06 6.86
N GLY A 130 -0.96 -19.87 7.53
CA GLY A 130 0.50 -19.87 7.36
C GLY A 130 1.23 -18.59 7.78
N ARG A 131 0.64 -17.76 8.65
CA ARG A 131 1.38 -16.70 9.34
C ARG A 131 1.88 -17.25 10.67
N ASN A 132 3.17 -17.08 10.93
CA ASN A 132 3.91 -17.40 12.17
C ASN A 132 3.21 -16.80 13.40
N TYR A 133 2.11 -17.39 13.85
CA TYR A 133 1.39 -16.97 15.04
C TYR A 133 1.74 -17.98 16.12
N CYS A 134 2.57 -17.56 17.08
CA CYS A 134 2.89 -18.38 18.24
C CYS A 134 1.79 -18.19 19.30
N PRO A 135 0.95 -19.20 19.58
CA PRO A 135 -0.05 -19.10 20.64
C PRO A 135 0.62 -18.77 21.98
N ILE A 136 -0.06 -17.96 22.78
CA ILE A 136 0.32 -17.62 24.14
C ILE A 136 -0.76 -18.08 25.10
N HIS A 137 -0.37 -18.30 26.35
CA HIS A 137 -1.30 -18.65 27.42
C HIS A 137 -2.34 -17.52 27.62
N PRO A 138 -3.65 -17.81 27.75
CA PRO A 138 -4.70 -16.79 27.78
C PRO A 138 -4.52 -15.71 28.86
N ALA A 139 -3.93 -16.07 30.01
CA ALA A 139 -3.70 -15.15 31.12
C ALA A 139 -2.52 -14.17 30.87
N PHE A 140 -1.69 -14.41 29.86
CA PHE A 140 -0.48 -13.62 29.60
C PHE A 140 -0.77 -12.16 29.22
N ASP A 141 -1.83 -11.93 28.44
CA ASP A 141 -2.25 -10.58 28.05
C ASP A 141 -2.71 -9.77 29.27
N GLU A 142 -3.54 -10.36 30.12
CA GLU A 142 -3.98 -9.71 31.37
C GLU A 142 -2.81 -9.44 32.31
N PHE A 143 -1.89 -10.40 32.44
CA PHE A 143 -0.67 -10.27 33.23
C PHE A 143 0.20 -9.09 32.75
N THR A 144 0.52 -9.03 31.46
CA THR A 144 1.37 -7.97 30.90
C THR A 144 0.69 -6.60 30.95
N GLN A 145 -0.63 -6.52 30.80
CA GLN A 145 -1.38 -5.28 31.02
C GLN A 145 -1.25 -4.79 32.47
N LYS A 146 -1.47 -5.66 33.46
CA LYS A 146 -1.30 -5.33 34.88
C LYS A 146 0.14 -4.89 35.19
N LEU A 147 1.12 -5.55 34.59
CA LEU A 147 2.53 -5.19 34.73
C LEU A 147 2.81 -3.80 34.14
N ALA A 148 2.28 -3.48 32.95
CA ALA A 148 2.39 -2.16 32.34
C ALA A 148 1.79 -1.07 33.24
N TYR A 149 0.58 -1.29 33.79
CA TYR A 149 -0.05 -0.38 34.76
C TYR A 149 0.77 -0.20 36.03
N LYS A 150 1.40 -1.27 36.54
CA LYS A 150 2.29 -1.18 37.70
C LYS A 150 3.53 -0.32 37.40
N ASN A 151 4.10 -0.49 36.21
CA ASN A 151 5.29 0.25 35.78
C ASN A 151 5.00 1.74 35.54
N LEU A 152 3.78 2.13 35.14
CA LEU A 152 3.39 3.54 34.99
C LEU A 152 3.65 4.38 36.24
N LYS A 153 3.59 3.78 37.43
CA LYS A 153 3.84 4.48 38.71
C LYS A 153 5.32 4.88 38.90
N LYS A 154 6.23 4.31 38.12
CA LYS A 154 7.68 4.52 38.21
C LYS A 154 8.25 5.41 37.10
N VAL A 155 7.50 5.63 36.03
CA VAL A 155 7.98 6.31 34.82
C VAL A 155 7.27 7.65 34.65
N GLN A 156 8.00 8.66 34.17
CA GLN A 156 7.50 10.02 34.01
C GLN A 156 7.01 10.27 32.59
N GLU A 157 6.07 11.21 32.43
CA GLU A 157 5.64 11.66 31.10
C GLU A 157 6.82 12.25 30.31
N GLY A 158 6.85 12.00 29.00
CA GLY A 158 7.97 12.41 28.13
C GLY A 158 9.07 11.35 28.00
N ASP A 159 9.06 10.32 28.84
CA ASP A 159 9.93 9.15 28.70
C ASP A 159 9.32 8.08 27.78
N VAL A 160 10.11 7.49 26.88
CA VAL A 160 9.64 6.41 25.99
C VAL A 160 9.06 5.22 26.78
N ARG A 161 9.57 4.96 27.99
CA ARG A 161 9.06 3.92 28.91
C ARG A 161 7.60 4.19 29.28
N TYR A 162 7.23 5.45 29.49
CA TYR A 162 5.85 5.86 29.75
C TYR A 162 4.95 5.54 28.56
N LEU A 163 5.38 5.85 27.32
CA LEU A 163 4.62 5.49 26.12
C LEU A 163 4.44 3.99 25.95
N LEU A 164 5.50 3.20 26.13
CA LEU A 164 5.43 1.74 25.99
C LEU A 164 4.49 1.14 27.04
N CYS A 165 4.56 1.59 28.30
CA CYS A 165 3.63 1.17 29.33
C CYS A 165 2.19 1.59 29.01
N LYS A 166 1.95 2.84 28.58
CA LYS A 166 0.63 3.29 28.11
C LYS A 166 0.09 2.43 26.97
N PHE A 167 0.94 2.07 26.02
CA PHE A 167 0.55 1.24 24.88
C PHE A 167 0.11 -0.15 25.34
N TYR A 168 0.94 -0.81 26.15
CA TYR A 168 0.63 -2.15 26.66
C TYR A 168 -0.51 -2.16 27.69
N SER A 169 -0.85 -1.02 28.26
CA SER A 169 -2.08 -0.78 29.05
C SER A 169 -3.34 -0.53 28.20
N ASN A 170 -3.26 -0.68 26.87
CA ASN A 170 -4.33 -0.47 25.88
C ASN A 170 -4.71 1.00 25.61
N GLU A 171 -3.88 1.98 26.01
CA GLU A 171 -4.07 3.39 25.65
C GLU A 171 -3.49 3.70 24.26
N PHE A 172 -3.88 2.92 23.25
CA PHE A 172 -3.27 2.94 21.90
C PHE A 172 -3.35 4.31 21.22
N ASP A 173 -4.48 4.98 21.36
CA ASP A 173 -4.76 6.22 20.64
C ASP A 173 -3.98 7.39 21.22
N PHE A 174 -3.82 7.40 22.55
CA PHE A 174 -2.93 8.33 23.23
C PHE A 174 -1.50 8.18 22.71
N VAL A 175 -0.96 6.96 22.68
CA VAL A 175 0.43 6.72 22.25
C VAL A 175 0.65 7.11 20.80
N VAL A 176 -0.28 6.77 19.90
CA VAL A 176 -0.15 7.17 18.48
C VAL A 176 -0.20 8.69 18.32
N ASN A 177 -1.04 9.39 19.09
CA ASN A 177 -1.07 10.86 19.06
C ASN A 177 0.21 11.48 19.62
N GLU A 178 0.76 10.93 20.69
CA GLU A 178 2.04 11.39 21.26
C GLU A 178 3.21 11.17 20.28
N LEU A 179 3.20 10.06 19.53
CA LEU A 179 4.17 9.79 18.46
C LEU A 179 4.03 10.73 17.25
N LYS A 180 2.92 11.46 17.11
CA LYS A 180 2.80 12.54 16.11
C LYS A 180 3.36 13.88 16.61
N SER A 181 3.50 14.04 17.94
CA SER A 181 4.04 15.25 18.55
C SER A 181 5.58 15.27 18.54
N ASP A 182 6.16 16.45 18.80
CA ASP A 182 7.61 16.61 18.88
C ASP A 182 8.23 16.07 20.18
N ARG A 183 7.41 15.72 21.17
CA ARG A 183 7.85 15.35 22.53
C ARG A 183 8.84 14.18 22.54
N TYR A 184 8.68 13.23 21.62
CA TYR A 184 9.49 12.00 21.57
C TYR A 184 10.47 11.94 20.38
N ASN A 185 10.76 13.07 19.73
CA ASN A 185 11.64 13.13 18.55
C ASN A 185 13.05 12.59 18.76
N HIS A 186 13.51 12.52 20.02
CA HIS A 186 14.82 11.99 20.38
C HIS A 186 14.86 10.46 20.54
N THR A 187 13.69 9.79 20.52
CA THR A 187 13.57 8.35 20.79
C THR A 187 13.69 7.51 19.52
N TYR A 188 14.16 6.27 19.66
CA TYR A 188 14.18 5.29 18.56
C TYR A 188 12.76 4.90 18.15
N LEU A 189 11.84 4.78 19.11
CA LEU A 189 10.44 4.45 18.82
C LEU A 189 9.80 5.45 17.84
N LYS A 190 9.98 6.76 18.07
CA LYS A 190 9.51 7.80 17.17
C LYS A 190 10.16 7.73 15.80
N ARG A 191 11.48 7.56 15.75
CA ARG A 191 12.22 7.39 14.49
C ARG A 191 11.71 6.20 13.67
N TYR A 192 11.41 5.08 14.31
CA TYR A 192 10.86 3.91 13.64
C TYR A 192 9.42 4.15 13.16
N TYR A 193 8.59 4.83 13.95
CA TYR A 193 7.25 5.24 13.51
C TYR A 193 7.31 6.14 12.27
N ASP A 194 8.17 7.15 12.27
CA ASP A 194 8.32 8.08 11.14
C ASP A 194 8.84 7.38 9.88
N ASN A 195 9.73 6.40 10.04
CA ASN A 195 10.21 5.58 8.92
C ASN A 195 9.06 4.75 8.32
N GLU A 196 8.22 4.13 9.15
CA GLU A 196 7.05 3.37 8.68
C GLU A 196 6.04 4.26 7.95
N VAL A 197 5.79 5.48 8.45
CA VAL A 197 4.95 6.49 7.80
C VAL A 197 5.57 6.91 6.46
N LYS A 198 6.85 7.25 6.44
CA LYS A 198 7.57 7.68 5.23
C LYS A 198 7.58 6.59 4.17
N GLU A 199 7.85 5.35 4.56
CA GLU A 199 7.82 4.20 3.67
C GLU A 199 6.41 4.04 3.06
N ALA A 200 5.37 4.09 3.88
CA ALA A 200 3.98 4.02 3.42
C ALA A 200 3.67 5.16 2.43
N LEU A 201 4.02 6.40 2.76
CA LEU A 201 3.82 7.56 1.88
C LEU A 201 4.57 7.44 0.55
N SER A 202 5.72 6.78 0.54
CA SER A 202 6.55 6.57 -0.66
C SER A 202 6.03 5.49 -1.61
N GLN A 203 5.04 4.70 -1.18
CA GLN A 203 4.43 3.67 -2.01
C GLN A 203 3.67 4.30 -3.18
N MET A 204 3.84 3.70 -4.35
CA MET A 204 3.19 4.10 -5.60
C MET A 204 1.69 3.82 -5.54
N GLU A 205 0.89 4.77 -6.02
CA GLU A 205 -0.56 4.64 -6.17
C GLU A 205 -0.90 4.65 -7.66
N GLY A 206 -1.36 3.52 -8.21
CA GLY A 206 -1.87 3.49 -9.59
C GLY A 206 -3.26 4.11 -9.66
N HIS A 207 -3.66 4.64 -10.81
CA HIS A 207 -5.02 5.11 -11.02
C HIS A 207 -5.47 5.01 -12.48
N LEU A 208 -6.78 4.84 -12.64
CA LEU A 208 -7.48 4.86 -13.92
C LEU A 208 -8.59 5.91 -13.82
N GLY A 209 -8.71 6.77 -14.82
CA GLY A 209 -9.68 7.86 -14.85
C GLY A 209 -10.42 7.94 -16.17
N PHE A 210 -11.69 8.33 -16.12
CA PHE A 210 -12.49 8.75 -17.26
C PHE A 210 -12.51 10.27 -17.32
N ILE A 211 -12.36 10.82 -18.52
CA ILE A 211 -12.29 12.25 -18.78
C ILE A 211 -13.53 12.65 -19.57
N GLY A 212 -14.21 13.69 -19.12
CA GLY A 212 -15.21 14.42 -19.90
C GLY A 212 -14.88 15.91 -19.91
N GLY A 213 -15.30 16.67 -20.91
CA GLY A 213 -14.98 18.08 -20.93
C GLY A 213 -15.22 18.78 -22.25
N ALA A 214 -14.52 19.89 -22.46
CA ALA A 214 -14.60 20.68 -23.68
C ALA A 214 -13.26 21.29 -24.05
N TRP A 215 -13.04 21.40 -25.36
CA TRP A 215 -11.87 21.99 -25.99
C TRP A 215 -12.26 23.27 -26.71
N PHE A 216 -11.51 24.34 -26.45
CA PHE A 216 -11.82 25.71 -26.86
C PHE A 216 -10.64 26.28 -27.65
N PRO A 217 -10.74 26.35 -28.99
CA PRO A 217 -9.69 26.95 -29.80
C PRO A 217 -9.65 28.47 -29.61
N LYS A 218 -8.46 29.07 -29.72
CA LYS A 218 -8.22 30.51 -29.66
C LYS A 218 -7.48 30.97 -30.93
N GLY A 219 -7.31 32.28 -31.10
CA GLY A 219 -6.69 32.84 -32.30
C GLY A 219 -7.50 32.53 -33.57
N LYS A 220 -6.81 32.14 -34.63
CA LYS A 220 -7.42 31.80 -35.93
C LYS A 220 -8.05 30.40 -35.93
N ALA A 221 -7.58 29.52 -35.05
CA ALA A 221 -8.22 28.23 -34.79
C ALA A 221 -9.67 28.35 -34.28
N LYS A 222 -10.12 29.53 -33.80
CA LYS A 222 -11.52 29.76 -33.37
C LYS A 222 -12.56 29.36 -34.40
N THR A 223 -12.21 29.35 -35.69
CA THR A 223 -13.05 28.83 -36.78
C THR A 223 -13.58 27.43 -36.48
N LEU A 224 -12.75 26.59 -35.83
CA LEU A 224 -13.11 25.21 -35.47
C LEU A 224 -14.31 25.17 -34.51
N GLY A 225 -14.39 26.09 -33.54
CA GLY A 225 -15.47 26.12 -32.55
C GLY A 225 -15.21 25.22 -31.34
N ILE A 226 -16.17 25.14 -30.43
CA ILE A 226 -16.03 24.40 -29.18
C ILE A 226 -16.36 22.92 -29.43
N HIS A 227 -15.48 22.03 -28.99
CA HIS A 227 -15.68 20.59 -29.15
C HIS A 227 -15.77 19.88 -27.80
N PRO A 228 -16.88 19.17 -27.53
CA PRO A 228 -16.95 18.24 -26.40
C PRO A 228 -15.81 17.21 -26.48
N THR A 229 -15.30 16.82 -25.31
CA THR A 229 -14.16 15.91 -25.17
C THR A 229 -14.52 14.75 -24.26
N LEU A 230 -14.17 13.53 -24.67
CA LEU A 230 -14.26 12.31 -23.85
C LEU A 230 -12.94 11.56 -23.90
N GLY A 231 -12.58 10.82 -22.86
CA GLY A 231 -11.32 10.09 -22.86
C GLY A 231 -11.06 9.31 -21.59
N PHE A 232 -9.82 8.86 -21.44
CA PHE A 232 -9.35 8.18 -20.25
C PHE A 232 -7.90 8.58 -19.94
N SER A 233 -7.52 8.38 -18.68
CA SER A 233 -6.16 8.55 -18.17
C SER A 233 -5.75 7.31 -17.39
N LEU A 234 -4.53 6.82 -17.63
CA LEU A 234 -3.90 5.79 -16.82
C LEU A 234 -2.62 6.38 -16.24
N GLY A 235 -2.43 6.27 -14.92
CA GLY A 235 -1.26 6.87 -14.32
C GLY A 235 -0.89 6.31 -12.97
N PHE A 236 0.13 6.90 -12.37
CA PHE A 236 0.52 6.61 -11.01
C PHE A 236 1.01 7.86 -10.28
N LYS A 237 0.86 7.85 -8.96
CA LYS A 237 1.31 8.91 -8.06
C LYS A 237 2.38 8.39 -7.11
N ARG A 238 3.46 9.16 -6.95
CA ARG A 238 4.55 8.90 -5.99
C ARG A 238 5.10 10.22 -5.47
N ASN A 239 5.27 10.34 -4.16
CA ASN A 239 5.87 11.52 -3.52
C ASN A 239 5.30 12.86 -4.03
N ARG A 240 3.96 12.99 -4.08
CA ARG A 240 3.24 14.18 -4.60
C ARG A 240 3.40 14.45 -6.10
N ILE A 241 4.08 13.59 -6.84
CA ILE A 241 4.20 13.67 -8.30
C ILE A 241 3.29 12.64 -8.94
N LEU A 242 2.55 13.08 -9.94
CA LEU A 242 1.61 12.32 -10.74
C LEU A 242 2.19 12.14 -12.15
N TYR A 243 2.05 10.94 -12.69
CA TYR A 243 2.46 10.58 -14.05
C TYR A 243 1.26 9.96 -14.76
N ASP A 244 0.72 10.63 -15.78
CA ASP A 244 -0.47 10.19 -16.51
C ASP A 244 -0.16 9.99 -17.98
N LEU A 245 -0.64 8.88 -18.52
CA LEU A 245 -0.88 8.70 -19.94
C LEU A 245 -2.34 9.05 -20.23
N THR A 246 -2.56 10.06 -21.05
CA THR A 246 -3.88 10.61 -21.32
C THR A 246 -4.26 10.41 -22.78
N MET A 247 -5.47 9.91 -23.01
CA MET A 247 -6.08 9.76 -24.32
C MET A 247 -7.43 10.44 -24.34
N THR A 248 -7.68 11.32 -25.31
CA THR A 248 -8.99 11.96 -25.45
C THR A 248 -9.41 12.06 -26.91
N LEU A 249 -10.71 11.95 -27.16
CA LEU A 249 -11.37 12.21 -28.43
C LEU A 249 -12.22 13.47 -28.30
N ARG A 250 -12.32 14.23 -29.39
CA ARG A 250 -13.11 15.45 -29.50
C ARG A 250 -14.08 15.29 -30.65
N PHE A 251 -15.35 15.46 -30.39
CA PHE A 251 -16.42 15.21 -31.36
C PHE A 251 -17.22 16.49 -31.62
N SER A 252 -18.25 16.38 -32.47
CA SER A 252 -18.95 17.47 -33.13
C SER A 252 -18.19 18.06 -34.31
N ASP A 253 -18.95 18.36 -35.36
CA ASP A 253 -18.49 19.17 -36.48
C ASP A 253 -18.01 20.54 -36.01
N SER A 254 -17.16 21.13 -36.85
CA SER A 254 -16.73 22.50 -36.70
C SER A 254 -17.92 23.47 -36.79
N SER A 255 -17.88 24.51 -35.96
CA SER A 255 -18.89 25.57 -35.99
C SER A 255 -18.94 26.30 -37.34
N ASN A 256 -17.79 26.50 -37.99
CA ASN A 256 -17.67 27.20 -39.26
C ASN A 256 -17.11 26.27 -40.34
N ARG A 257 -17.41 26.58 -41.59
CA ARG A 257 -16.74 25.91 -42.70
C ARG A 257 -15.28 26.37 -42.77
N TYR A 258 -14.39 25.46 -43.13
CA TYR A 258 -12.98 25.76 -43.35
C TYR A 258 -12.45 24.96 -44.54
N ASN A 259 -11.39 25.49 -45.15
CA ASN A 259 -10.78 24.94 -46.34
C ASN A 259 -9.59 24.07 -45.97
N ILE A 260 -9.48 22.94 -46.65
CA ILE A 260 -8.31 22.06 -46.59
C ILE A 260 -7.82 21.77 -47.99
N LYS A 261 -6.51 21.56 -48.15
CA LYS A 261 -5.94 21.06 -49.40
C LYS A 261 -5.80 19.55 -49.33
N HIS A 262 -6.48 18.83 -50.22
CA HIS A 262 -6.46 17.37 -50.29
C HIS A 262 -6.37 16.91 -51.75
N LYS A 263 -5.38 16.06 -52.06
CA LYS A 263 -5.12 15.54 -53.43
C LYS A 263 -5.11 16.61 -54.54
N GLY A 264 -4.59 17.80 -54.24
CA GLY A 264 -4.48 18.91 -55.20
C GLY A 264 -5.69 19.84 -55.26
N SER A 265 -6.82 19.45 -54.67
CA SER A 265 -8.05 20.26 -54.60
C SER A 265 -8.21 20.95 -53.26
N ILE A 266 -8.87 22.11 -53.26
CA ILE A 266 -9.34 22.76 -52.03
C ILE A 266 -10.75 22.24 -51.75
N ILE A 267 -10.93 21.63 -50.59
CA ILE A 267 -12.20 21.11 -50.12
C ILE A 267 -12.67 22.00 -48.97
N GLU A 268 -13.90 22.47 -49.04
CA GLU A 268 -14.57 23.13 -47.93
C GLU A 268 -15.30 22.08 -47.08
N THR A 269 -15.07 22.08 -45.76
CA THR A 269 -15.57 21.05 -44.85
C THR A 269 -16.01 21.64 -43.51
N LYS A 270 -16.88 20.91 -42.81
CA LYS A 270 -17.14 21.08 -41.37
C LYS A 270 -16.70 19.88 -40.55
N TYR A 271 -16.31 18.78 -41.20
CA TYR A 271 -15.98 17.54 -40.51
C TYR A 271 -14.84 17.78 -39.52
N PHE A 272 -15.01 17.28 -38.31
CA PHE A 272 -14.00 17.36 -37.27
C PHE A 272 -14.12 16.15 -36.35
N LEU A 273 -13.03 15.40 -36.24
CA LEU A 273 -12.86 14.37 -35.22
C LEU A 273 -11.47 14.52 -34.63
N GLY A 274 -11.39 15.15 -33.46
CA GLY A 274 -10.12 15.43 -32.80
C GLY A 274 -9.67 14.31 -31.88
N TYR A 275 -8.36 14.26 -31.64
CA TYR A 275 -7.74 13.33 -30.73
C TYR A 275 -6.53 13.97 -30.04
N TYR A 276 -6.21 13.46 -28.85
CA TYR A 276 -5.00 13.77 -28.11
C TYR A 276 -4.48 12.50 -27.46
N PHE A 277 -3.19 12.28 -27.58
CA PHE A 277 -2.45 11.21 -26.92
C PHE A 277 -1.19 11.82 -26.31
N GLY A 278 -1.05 11.79 -24.99
CA GLY A 278 0.09 12.47 -24.35
C GLY A 278 0.43 11.99 -22.96
N LEU A 279 1.60 12.43 -22.51
CA LEU A 279 2.11 12.23 -21.16
C LEU A 279 1.94 13.54 -20.39
N ASP A 280 1.27 13.45 -19.24
CA ASP A 280 1.07 14.57 -18.35
C ASP A 280 1.77 14.30 -17.00
N LEU A 281 2.43 15.32 -16.47
CA LEU A 281 3.03 15.35 -15.15
C LEU A 281 2.25 16.32 -14.27
N GLY A 282 1.83 15.85 -13.11
CA GLY A 282 1.21 16.68 -12.07
C GLY A 282 2.09 16.76 -10.83
N ARG A 283 2.09 17.91 -10.16
CA ARG A 283 2.66 18.05 -8.82
C ARG A 283 1.58 18.58 -7.89
N GLU A 284 1.28 17.82 -6.85
CA GLU A 284 0.44 18.27 -5.74
C GLU A 284 1.15 19.45 -5.06
N ILE A 285 0.53 20.63 -5.16
CA ILE A 285 1.03 21.86 -4.54
C ILE A 285 0.36 22.11 -3.19
N TYR A 286 -0.86 21.59 -3.01
CA TYR A 286 -1.62 21.71 -1.78
C TYR A 286 -2.53 20.51 -1.61
N ARG A 287 -2.58 19.99 -0.37
CA ARG A 287 -3.52 18.94 0.03
C ARG A 287 -4.01 19.20 1.44
N ASN A 288 -5.32 19.05 1.62
CA ASN A 288 -5.96 19.09 2.92
C ASN A 288 -7.11 18.07 2.94
N ARG A 289 -6.90 16.95 3.65
CA ARG A 289 -7.85 15.83 3.73
C ARG A 289 -8.30 15.35 2.35
N ARG A 290 -9.52 15.75 1.95
CA ARG A 290 -10.20 15.36 0.72
C ARG A 290 -9.93 16.27 -0.47
N ASN A 291 -9.23 17.38 -0.26
CA ASN A 291 -9.02 18.40 -1.27
C ASN A 291 -7.56 18.41 -1.69
N GLU A 292 -7.32 18.38 -3.01
CA GLU A 292 -5.99 18.41 -3.59
C GLU A 292 -5.97 19.39 -4.75
N ILE A 293 -4.90 20.20 -4.83
CA ILE A 293 -4.63 21.12 -5.93
C ILE A 293 -3.30 20.71 -6.56
N ASP A 294 -3.31 20.60 -7.89
CA ASP A 294 -2.19 20.17 -8.70
C ASP A 294 -1.75 21.26 -9.68
N PHE A 295 -0.45 21.43 -9.83
CA PHE A 295 0.12 22.08 -11.01
C PHE A 295 0.40 21.01 -12.07
N LEU A 296 -0.02 21.25 -13.31
CA LEU A 296 0.01 20.29 -14.40
C LEU A 296 0.87 20.81 -15.55
N ILE A 297 1.73 19.95 -16.08
CA ILE A 297 2.42 20.14 -17.36
C ILE A 297 2.28 18.87 -18.19
N GLY A 298 2.25 18.98 -19.49
CA GLY A 298 2.10 17.81 -20.33
C GLY A 298 2.55 18.03 -21.74
N THR A 299 2.76 16.93 -22.44
CA THR A 299 3.10 16.95 -23.85
C THR A 299 2.51 15.74 -24.57
N GLY A 300 2.16 15.92 -25.84
CA GLY A 300 1.56 14.84 -26.60
C GLY A 300 1.36 15.18 -28.06
N TYR A 301 0.77 14.24 -28.75
CA TYR A 301 0.30 14.39 -30.12
C TYR A 301 -1.16 14.85 -30.08
N ASP A 302 -1.48 15.88 -30.85
CA ASP A 302 -2.79 16.51 -30.89
C ASP A 302 -3.19 16.74 -32.34
N GLY A 303 -4.31 16.19 -32.76
CA GLY A 303 -4.71 16.26 -34.15
C GLY A 303 -6.20 16.12 -34.34
N PHE A 304 -6.63 16.25 -35.58
CA PHE A 304 -8.00 15.97 -35.96
C PHE A 304 -8.12 15.58 -37.42
N THR A 305 -9.10 14.72 -37.69
CA THR A 305 -9.50 14.39 -39.04
C THR A 305 -10.40 15.51 -39.56
N ALA A 306 -9.95 16.16 -40.63
CA ALA A 306 -10.62 17.29 -41.27
C ALA A 306 -11.51 16.88 -42.46
N TYR A 307 -11.22 15.72 -43.05
CA TYR A 307 -12.01 15.13 -44.13
C TYR A 307 -11.88 13.61 -44.11
N ARG A 308 -12.98 12.93 -44.44
CA ARG A 308 -13.05 11.49 -44.60
C ARG A 308 -14.01 11.18 -45.73
N ASN A 309 -13.57 10.40 -46.70
CA ASN A 309 -14.44 9.86 -47.74
C ASN A 309 -15.31 8.74 -47.14
N GLU A 310 -16.60 8.72 -47.48
CA GLU A 310 -17.55 7.71 -47.00
C GLU A 310 -17.31 6.34 -47.65
N ASP A 311 -16.89 6.33 -48.93
CA ASP A 311 -16.71 5.10 -49.72
C ASP A 311 -15.30 4.49 -49.56
N ASP A 312 -14.29 5.30 -49.21
CA ASP A 312 -12.92 4.85 -48.99
C ASP A 312 -12.36 5.41 -47.67
N THR A 313 -12.34 4.57 -46.63
CA THR A 313 -11.86 4.95 -45.29
C THR A 313 -10.37 5.31 -45.24
N ASN A 314 -9.57 4.92 -46.25
CA ASN A 314 -8.17 5.31 -46.35
C ASN A 314 -8.01 6.72 -46.92
N ASP A 315 -9.05 7.24 -47.59
CA ASP A 315 -9.04 8.59 -48.13
C ASP A 315 -9.49 9.62 -47.10
N LYS A 316 -8.54 10.01 -46.25
CA LYS A 316 -8.74 10.99 -45.18
C LYS A 316 -7.66 12.07 -45.16
N LYS A 317 -7.98 13.21 -44.55
CA LYS A 317 -7.04 14.30 -44.27
C LYS A 317 -6.96 14.53 -42.77
N GLU A 318 -5.79 14.26 -42.21
CA GLU A 318 -5.44 14.62 -40.83
C GLU A 318 -4.72 15.97 -40.80
N ILE A 319 -4.99 16.74 -39.74
CA ILE A 319 -4.25 17.95 -39.38
C ILE A 319 -3.77 17.75 -37.95
N ASP A 320 -2.45 17.67 -37.81
CA ASP A 320 -1.83 17.29 -36.56
C ASP A 320 -0.83 18.33 -36.07
N SER A 321 -0.53 18.25 -34.79
CA SER A 321 0.40 19.13 -34.11
C SER A 321 1.01 18.45 -32.89
N PHE A 322 2.21 18.91 -32.55
CA PHE A 322 2.75 18.65 -31.22
C PHE A 322 2.07 19.60 -30.22
N ASN A 323 1.64 19.05 -29.10
CA ASN A 323 0.99 19.79 -28.03
C ASN A 323 1.91 19.84 -26.81
N PHE A 324 2.15 21.06 -26.32
CA PHE A 324 2.63 21.30 -24.98
C PHE A 324 1.55 21.98 -24.17
N ASN A 325 1.20 21.43 -23.01
CA ASN A 325 0.13 21.97 -22.17
C ASN A 325 0.60 22.28 -20.74
N VAL A 326 0.01 23.32 -20.17
CA VAL A 326 0.20 23.73 -18.77
C VAL A 326 -1.17 24.03 -18.18
N GLY A 327 -1.38 23.65 -16.92
CA GLY A 327 -2.65 23.85 -16.26
C GLY A 327 -2.64 23.69 -14.77
N VAL A 328 -3.83 23.80 -14.20
CA VAL A 328 -4.10 23.58 -12.78
C VAL A 328 -5.22 22.56 -12.66
N GLY A 329 -5.08 21.65 -11.70
CA GLY A 329 -6.08 20.65 -11.35
C GLY A 329 -6.58 20.86 -9.93
N TYR A 330 -7.85 20.55 -9.70
CA TYR A 330 -8.45 20.37 -8.39
C TYR A 330 -9.04 18.98 -8.32
N ARG A 331 -8.87 18.28 -7.19
CA ARG A 331 -9.44 16.95 -6.94
C ARG A 331 -10.15 16.95 -5.60
N TYR A 332 -11.35 16.38 -5.61
CA TYR A 332 -12.12 16.09 -4.42
C TYR A 332 -12.26 14.56 -4.25
N TYR A 333 -11.61 14.02 -3.23
CA TYR A 333 -11.68 12.61 -2.84
C TYR A 333 -12.96 12.36 -2.06
N PHE A 334 -13.69 11.29 -2.41
CA PHE A 334 -14.96 10.99 -1.73
C PHE A 334 -14.78 10.60 -0.26
N SER A 335 -13.62 10.04 0.09
CA SER A 335 -13.20 9.76 1.47
C SER A 335 -11.71 10.07 1.63
N GLU A 336 -11.28 10.22 2.88
CA GLU A 336 -9.86 10.37 3.24
C GLU A 336 -9.07 9.06 3.02
N PHE A 337 -9.79 7.93 3.00
CA PHE A 337 -9.22 6.59 2.85
C PHE A 337 -9.55 5.94 1.51
N THR A 338 -10.46 6.53 0.73
CA THR A 338 -10.71 6.06 -0.63
C THR A 338 -9.85 6.84 -1.60
N THR A 339 -9.65 6.20 -2.71
CA THR A 339 -8.82 6.66 -3.81
C THR A 339 -9.65 7.20 -4.96
N GLU A 340 -10.96 7.14 -4.80
CA GLU A 340 -11.96 7.58 -5.74
C GLU A 340 -12.13 9.10 -5.59
N TYR A 341 -12.07 9.81 -6.71
CA TYR A 341 -12.21 11.25 -6.73
C TYR A 341 -12.95 11.75 -7.98
N ILE A 342 -13.53 12.94 -7.83
CA ILE A 342 -13.90 13.80 -8.95
C ILE A 342 -12.88 14.93 -9.05
N GLY A 343 -12.37 15.16 -10.26
CA GLY A 343 -11.37 16.16 -10.56
C GLY A 343 -11.88 17.19 -11.57
N PHE A 344 -11.39 18.41 -11.47
CA PHE A 344 -11.57 19.48 -12.45
C PHE A 344 -10.20 20.00 -12.88
N GLN A 345 -9.97 20.16 -14.18
CA GLN A 345 -8.71 20.69 -14.70
C GLN A 345 -8.97 21.78 -15.75
N VAL A 346 -8.16 22.82 -15.69
CA VAL A 346 -8.07 23.86 -16.72
C VAL A 346 -6.68 23.83 -17.29
N ARG A 347 -6.56 23.69 -18.60
CA ARG A 347 -5.27 23.62 -19.30
C ARG A 347 -5.24 24.56 -20.49
N THR A 348 -4.10 25.22 -20.69
CA THR A 348 -3.77 25.90 -21.93
C THR A 348 -2.85 24.99 -22.74
N ASN A 349 -3.17 24.77 -24.01
CA ASN A 349 -2.37 23.97 -24.92
C ASN A 349 -1.75 24.87 -25.99
N LEU A 350 -0.44 24.79 -26.12
CA LEU A 350 0.35 25.39 -27.18
C LEU A 350 0.40 24.37 -28.32
N VAL A 351 -0.26 24.70 -29.42
CA VAL A 351 -0.36 23.87 -30.63
C VAL A 351 -0.14 24.75 -31.85
N SER A 352 0.32 24.13 -32.92
CA SER A 352 0.53 24.74 -34.23
C SER A 352 -0.04 23.81 -35.30
N TYR A 353 -1.34 23.93 -35.57
CA TYR A 353 -2.00 23.12 -36.59
C TYR A 353 -1.56 23.58 -37.98
N HIS A 354 -0.80 22.74 -38.68
CA HIS A 354 -0.29 23.06 -40.00
C HIS A 354 -1.30 22.64 -41.08
N ASN A 355 -1.99 23.62 -41.69
CA ASN A 355 -2.95 23.41 -42.77
C ASN A 355 -2.54 24.14 -44.07
N PRO A 356 -1.49 23.68 -44.78
CA PRO A 356 -0.92 24.40 -45.91
C PRO A 356 -1.89 24.44 -47.10
N GLY A 357 -2.12 25.65 -47.62
CA GLY A 357 -3.05 25.89 -48.73
C GLY A 357 -4.54 25.83 -48.33
N GLY A 358 -4.84 25.67 -47.04
CA GLY A 358 -6.19 25.75 -46.49
C GLY A 358 -6.40 26.99 -45.61
N THR A 359 -7.47 26.97 -44.81
CA THR A 359 -7.72 27.98 -43.79
C THR A 359 -6.61 27.97 -42.74
N ASP A 360 -6.18 29.16 -42.33
CA ASP A 360 -5.21 29.31 -41.24
C ASP A 360 -5.84 28.91 -39.89
N LEU A 361 -5.32 27.84 -39.29
CA LEU A 361 -5.77 27.28 -38.03
C LEU A 361 -4.74 27.50 -36.91
N SER A 362 -3.90 28.52 -37.03
CA SER A 362 -2.93 28.86 -35.99
C SER A 362 -3.62 29.41 -34.74
N GLY A 363 -3.11 29.02 -33.57
CA GLY A 363 -3.58 29.48 -32.28
C GLY A 363 -3.50 28.41 -31.20
N ASN A 364 -3.44 28.88 -29.96
CA ASN A 364 -3.49 28.03 -28.77
C ASN A 364 -4.92 27.56 -28.49
N THR A 365 -5.06 26.61 -27.58
CA THR A 365 -6.37 26.09 -27.18
C THR A 365 -6.47 26.04 -25.66
N ILE A 366 -7.69 26.03 -25.15
CA ILE A 366 -7.97 25.81 -23.73
C ILE A 366 -8.75 24.51 -23.61
N SER A 367 -8.44 23.68 -22.62
CA SER A 367 -9.21 22.48 -22.30
C SER A 367 -9.75 22.58 -20.89
N LEU A 368 -11.04 22.32 -20.75
CA LEU A 368 -11.70 22.09 -19.48
C LEU A 368 -11.97 20.60 -19.36
N ARG A 369 -11.56 19.97 -18.26
CA ARG A 369 -11.73 18.54 -18.03
C ARG A 369 -12.36 18.30 -16.67
N ILE A 370 -13.34 17.41 -16.65
CA ILE A 370 -13.88 16.75 -15.47
C ILE A 370 -13.35 15.31 -15.51
N ILE A 371 -12.82 14.83 -14.39
CA ILE A 371 -12.19 13.52 -14.31
C ILE A 371 -12.88 12.73 -13.21
N PHE A 372 -13.33 11.53 -13.52
CA PHE A 372 -13.79 10.56 -12.52
C PHE A 372 -12.76 9.44 -12.48
N SER A 373 -12.11 9.24 -11.35
CA SER A 373 -11.02 8.27 -11.25
C SER A 373 -11.05 7.50 -9.95
N GLY A 374 -10.65 6.23 -10.02
CA GLY A 374 -10.20 5.45 -8.89
C GLY A 374 -8.68 5.35 -8.94
N SER A 375 -8.01 5.87 -7.91
CA SER A 375 -6.61 5.55 -7.61
C SER A 375 -6.53 4.30 -6.73
N GLY A 376 -5.38 3.84 -6.27
CA GLY A 376 -5.36 2.67 -5.41
C GLY A 376 -3.99 2.15 -5.03
N ASN A 377 -3.75 2.11 -3.72
CA ASN A 377 -2.83 1.16 -3.13
C ASN A 377 -3.37 0.71 -1.77
N CYS A 378 -4.19 -0.35 -1.76
CA CYS A 378 -4.85 -0.83 -0.53
C CYS A 378 -3.86 -1.12 0.60
N ARG A 379 -2.61 -1.53 0.28
CA ARG A 379 -1.56 -1.77 1.27
C ARG A 379 -1.11 -0.46 1.92
N LYS A 380 -0.90 0.59 1.12
CA LYS A 380 -0.56 1.93 1.61
C LYS A 380 -1.61 2.48 2.56
N TYR A 381 -2.88 2.49 2.14
CA TYR A 381 -3.98 3.01 2.96
C TYR A 381 -4.18 2.19 4.22
N SER A 382 -4.13 0.86 4.13
CA SER A 382 -4.19 0.00 5.30
C SER A 382 -3.04 0.28 6.28
N LYS A 383 -1.82 0.49 5.79
CA LYS A 383 -0.65 0.82 6.61
C LYS A 383 -0.81 2.20 7.29
N LEU A 384 -1.16 3.23 6.53
CA LEU A 384 -1.37 4.59 7.07
C LEU A 384 -2.53 4.65 8.08
N ASN A 385 -3.64 3.97 7.81
CA ASN A 385 -4.77 3.90 8.74
C ASN A 385 -4.39 3.18 10.05
N ARG A 386 -3.62 2.08 9.98
CA ARG A 386 -3.11 1.40 11.18
C ARG A 386 -2.18 2.29 12.00
N LEU A 387 -1.40 3.16 11.34
CA LEU A 387 -0.55 4.17 11.95
C LEU A 387 -1.32 5.42 12.41
N LYS A 388 -2.65 5.47 12.18
CA LYS A 388 -3.53 6.63 12.31
C LYS A 388 -2.95 7.93 11.73
N TYR A 389 -2.28 7.86 10.59
CA TYR A 389 -1.73 9.06 9.96
C TYR A 389 -2.84 9.89 9.30
N ASP A 390 -2.88 11.20 9.56
CA ASP A 390 -3.86 12.14 8.98
C ASP A 390 -3.22 12.89 7.78
N PHE A 391 -3.96 13.03 6.67
CA PHE A 391 -3.48 13.61 5.41
C PHE A 391 -3.59 15.14 5.30
#